data_AF-A0A9D0I797-F1
#
_entry.id   AF-A0A9D0I797-F1
#
_cell.length_a   1.000
_cell.length_b   1.000
_cell.length_c   1.000
_cell.angle_alpha   90.00
_cell.angle_beta   90.00
_cell.angle_gamma   90.00
#
_symmetry.space_group_name_H-M   'P 1'
#
loop_
_entity.id
_entity.type
_entity.pdbx_description
1 polymer ?
#
loop_
_entity_poly.entity_id
_entity_poly.type
_entity_poly.pdbx_seq_one_letter_code
_entity_poly.pdbx_strand_id
1 'polypeptide(L)'
;MARVTVEDCLEHVDNRFDLVLLATKRARQLVNGVEPFLPWENDKPTVMALREIAAGLVDDEVVNPPPRDEMESLMSAEEAEGETAADEGPSATD
;
A
#
# COMPACT_ATOMS: atom_id res chain seq x y z
N MET A 1 -3.30 -20.01 -14.92
CA MET A 1 -3.42 -20.23 -13.47
C MET A 1 -2.02 -20.32 -12.93
N ALA A 2 -1.50 -19.17 -12.49
CA ALA A 2 -0.18 -19.11 -11.86
C ALA A 2 -0.15 -20.01 -10.62
N ARG A 3 0.98 -20.66 -10.40
CA ARG A 3 1.24 -21.40 -9.16
C ARG A 3 1.78 -20.40 -8.14
N VAL A 4 0.94 -19.97 -7.21
CA VAL A 4 1.31 -19.19 -6.03
C VAL A 4 1.05 -20.04 -4.79
N THR A 5 1.96 -20.02 -3.82
CA THR A 5 1.75 -20.72 -2.55
C THR A 5 1.48 -19.75 -1.42
N VAL A 6 1.01 -20.27 -0.28
CA VAL A 6 0.74 -19.44 0.90
C VAL A 6 2.04 -18.93 1.49
N GLU A 7 3.11 -19.71 1.40
CA GLU A 7 4.45 -19.36 1.87
C GLU A 7 4.96 -18.10 1.16
N ASP A 8 4.79 -18.00 -0.16
CA ASP A 8 5.19 -16.80 -0.94
C ASP A 8 4.48 -15.53 -0.42
N CYS A 9 3.23 -15.64 0.04
CA CYS A 9 2.48 -14.51 0.57
C CYS A 9 2.88 -14.16 2.01
N LEU A 10 3.33 -15.14 2.80
CA LEU A 10 3.72 -14.96 4.19
C LEU A 10 5.10 -14.28 4.34
N GLU A 11 5.86 -14.11 3.25
CA GLU A 11 7.06 -13.26 3.24
C GLU A 11 6.71 -11.76 3.40
N HIS A 12 5.47 -11.38 3.08
CA HIS A 12 4.99 -10.00 3.11
C HIS A 12 3.86 -9.75 4.12
N VAL A 13 3.26 -10.81 4.67
CA VAL A 13 2.18 -10.72 5.67
C VAL A 13 2.40 -11.74 6.78
N ASP A 14 2.57 -11.27 8.01
CA ASP A 14 2.95 -12.14 9.14
C ASP A 14 1.83 -13.09 9.61
N ASN A 15 0.58 -12.77 9.29
CA ASN A 15 -0.60 -13.50 9.79
C ASN A 15 -1.48 -14.02 8.65
N ARG A 16 -1.82 -15.31 8.72
CA ARG A 16 -2.67 -16.00 7.72
C ARG A 16 -4.10 -15.46 7.67
N PHE A 17 -4.66 -15.02 8.78
CA PHE A 17 -6.00 -14.41 8.79
C PHE A 17 -5.98 -13.05 8.12
N ASP A 18 -4.94 -12.26 8.39
CA ASP A 18 -4.77 -10.94 7.78
C ASP A 18 -4.50 -11.07 6.27
N LEU A 19 -3.73 -12.08 5.86
CA LEU A 19 -3.56 -12.45 4.44
C LEU A 19 -4.91 -12.71 3.76
N VAL A 20 -5.79 -13.51 4.39
CA VAL A 20 -7.12 -13.83 3.82
C VAL A 20 -7.99 -12.57 3.72
N LEU A 21 -7.96 -11.70 4.74
CA LEU A 21 -8.70 -10.44 4.73
C LEU A 21 -8.19 -9.50 3.65
N LEU A 22 -6.86 -9.30 3.58
CA LEU A 22 -6.19 -8.45 2.60
C LEU A 22 -6.48 -8.91 1.18
N ALA A 23 -6.25 -10.19 0.88
CA ALA A 23 -6.52 -10.78 -0.44
C ALA A 23 -8.00 -10.65 -0.82
N THR A 24 -8.92 -10.83 0.13
CA THR A 24 -10.36 -10.67 -0.11
C THR A 24 -10.72 -9.23 -0.47
N LYS A 25 -10.22 -8.24 0.29
CA LYS A 25 -10.45 -6.82 0.02
C LYS A 25 -9.87 -6.45 -1.35
N ARG A 26 -8.62 -6.81 -1.63
CA ARG A 26 -7.96 -6.54 -2.92
C ARG A 26 -8.69 -7.20 -4.10
N ALA A 27 -9.09 -8.46 -3.97
CA ALA A 27 -9.86 -9.14 -5.01
C ALA A 27 -11.18 -8.43 -5.34
N ARG A 28 -11.86 -7.83 -4.35
CA ARG A 28 -13.06 -7.00 -4.59
C ARG A 28 -12.74 -5.72 -5.36
N GLN A 29 -11.63 -5.05 -5.05
CA GLN A 29 -11.17 -3.89 -5.82
C GLN A 29 -10.95 -4.24 -7.29
N LEU A 30 -10.28 -5.37 -7.57
CA LEU A 30 -10.06 -5.88 -8.93
C LEU A 30 -11.38 -6.18 -9.65
N VAL A 31 -12.36 -6.78 -8.96
CA VAL A 31 -13.70 -7.01 -9.52
C VAL A 31 -14.43 -5.70 -9.82
N ASN A 32 -14.21 -4.66 -9.02
CA ASN A 32 -14.78 -3.33 -9.23
C ASN A 32 -14.05 -2.51 -10.32
N GLY A 33 -13.07 -3.09 -11.00
CA GLY A 33 -12.37 -2.46 -12.11
C GLY A 33 -11.16 -1.61 -11.71
N VAL A 34 -10.67 -1.73 -10.47
CA VAL A 34 -9.36 -1.17 -10.09
C VAL A 34 -8.27 -1.89 -10.88
N GLU A 35 -7.32 -1.13 -11.40
CA GLU A 35 -6.25 -1.67 -12.23
C GLU A 35 -5.29 -2.57 -11.41
N PRO A 36 -4.91 -3.74 -11.93
CA PRO A 36 -3.93 -4.58 -11.27
C PRO A 36 -2.52 -4.03 -11.44
N PHE A 37 -1.65 -4.35 -10.48
CA PHE A 37 -0.22 -4.05 -10.55
C PHE A 37 0.55 -5.08 -11.38
N LEU A 38 -0.03 -6.27 -11.59
CA LEU A 38 0.54 -7.35 -12.38
C LEU A 38 -0.31 -7.68 -13.61
N PRO A 39 0.31 -8.14 -14.71
CA PRO A 39 -0.43 -8.53 -15.91
C PRO A 39 -1.33 -9.74 -15.67
N TRP A 40 -2.49 -9.74 -16.33
CA TRP A 40 -3.43 -10.87 -16.29
C TRP A 40 -2.88 -12.11 -17.01
N GLU A 41 -2.90 -13.25 -16.33
CA GLU A 41 -2.54 -14.57 -16.90
C GLU A 41 -3.72 -15.55 -16.88
N ASN A 42 -4.92 -15.05 -17.21
CA ASN A 42 -6.20 -15.78 -17.08
C ASN A 42 -6.48 -16.25 -15.64
N ASP A 43 -5.98 -15.50 -14.66
CA ASP A 43 -6.19 -15.77 -13.25
C ASP A 43 -7.54 -15.23 -12.78
N LYS A 44 -8.13 -15.87 -11.76
CA LYS A 44 -9.28 -15.28 -11.07
C LYS A 44 -8.81 -14.07 -10.23
N PRO A 45 -9.66 -13.08 -9.94
CA PRO A 45 -9.28 -11.92 -9.13
C PRO A 45 -8.64 -12.27 -7.79
N THR A 46 -9.08 -13.36 -7.15
CA THR A 46 -8.47 -13.85 -5.90
C THR A 46 -7.03 -14.35 -6.07
N VAL A 47 -6.74 -15.03 -7.19
CA VAL A 47 -5.39 -15.51 -7.50
C VAL A 47 -4.50 -14.34 -7.88
N MET A 48 -5.02 -13.37 -8.64
CA MET A 48 -4.29 -12.14 -8.95
C MET A 48 -3.93 -11.35 -7.69
N ALA A 49 -4.85 -11.16 -6.76
CA ALA A 49 -4.58 -10.48 -5.49
C ALA A 49 -3.46 -11.19 -4.70
N LEU A 50 -3.47 -12.53 -4.62
CA LEU A 50 -2.40 -13.28 -3.95
C LEU A 50 -1.04 -13.12 -4.65
N ARG A 51 -1.01 -13.03 -5.99
CA ARG A 51 0.22 -12.76 -6.74
C ARG A 51 0.76 -11.37 -6.47
N GLU A 52 -0.11 -10.36 -6.39
CA GLU A 52 0.30 -8.99 -6.06
C GLU A 52 0.86 -8.90 -4.63
N ILE A 53 0.25 -9.62 -3.68
CA ILE A 53 0.74 -9.71 -2.29
C ILE A 53 2.08 -10.45 -2.24
N ALA A 54 2.22 -11.58 -2.93
CA ALA A 54 3.48 -12.34 -3.03
C ALA A 54 4.60 -11.57 -3.76
N ALA A 55 4.26 -10.53 -4.53
CA ALA A 55 5.22 -9.63 -5.16
C ALA A 55 5.55 -8.39 -4.29
N GLY A 56 4.93 -8.27 -3.11
CA GLY A 56 5.09 -7.12 -2.22
C GLY A 56 4.50 -5.82 -2.77
N LEU A 57 3.55 -5.89 -3.71
CA LEU A 57 2.95 -4.71 -4.36
C LEU A 57 1.65 -4.26 -3.67
N VAL A 58 1.11 -5.10 -2.78
CA VAL A 58 -0.15 -4.86 -2.08
C VAL A 58 0.03 -5.18 -0.61
N ASP A 59 -0.24 -4.19 0.23
CA ASP A 59 -0.30 -4.26 1.69
C ASP A 59 -1.63 -3.65 2.20
N ASP A 60 -1.84 -3.61 3.52
CA ASP A 60 -3.09 -3.09 4.09
C ASP A 60 -3.25 -1.58 3.86
N GLU A 61 -2.16 -0.81 3.72
CA GLU A 61 -2.22 0.63 3.45
C GLU A 61 -2.74 0.90 2.04
N VAL A 62 -2.26 0.14 1.04
CA VAL A 62 -2.73 0.22 -0.35
C VAL A 62 -4.20 -0.17 -0.47
N VAL A 63 -4.65 -1.15 0.31
CA VAL A 63 -6.02 -1.68 0.23
C VAL A 63 -7.02 -0.87 1.05
N ASN A 64 -6.57 -0.31 2.17
CA ASN A 64 -7.37 0.50 3.08
C ASN A 64 -6.68 1.85 3.33
N PRO A 65 -6.65 2.72 2.31
CA PRO A 65 -6.05 4.04 2.48
C PRO A 65 -6.83 4.82 3.54
N PRO A 66 -6.16 5.68 4.33
CA PRO A 66 -6.82 6.52 5.31
C PRO A 66 -7.86 7.41 4.61
N PRO A 67 -8.93 7.83 5.34
CA PRO A 67 -9.89 8.79 4.84
C PRO A 67 -9.18 10.01 4.24
N ARG A 68 -9.73 10.58 3.17
CA ARG A 68 -9.11 11.72 2.47
C ARG A 68 -8.77 12.87 3.39
N ASP A 69 -9.63 13.16 4.36
CA ASP A 69 -9.43 14.24 5.33
C ASP A 69 -8.18 14.01 6.20
N GLU A 70 -7.89 12.75 6.55
CA GLU A 70 -6.67 12.38 7.27
C GLU A 70 -5.45 12.46 6.35
N MET A 71 -5.57 12.00 5.10
CA MET A 71 -4.51 12.12 4.10
C MET A 71 -4.14 13.59 3.83
N GLU A 72 -5.11 14.48 3.70
CA GLU A 72 -4.92 15.92 3.51
C GLU A 72 -4.23 16.57 4.72
N SER A 73 -4.60 16.14 5.94
CA SER A 73 -3.96 16.61 7.17
C SER A 73 -2.50 16.16 7.28
N LEU A 74 -2.18 14.92 6.89
CA LEU A 74 -0.81 14.41 6.91
C LEU A 74 0.07 15.12 5.89
N MET A 75 -0.43 15.33 4.66
CA MET A 75 0.28 16.07 3.62
C MET A 75 0.54 17.52 4.02
N SER A 76 -0.44 18.19 4.65
CA SER A 76 -0.28 19.56 5.14
C SER A 76 0.75 19.67 6.29
N ALA A 77 0.90 18.62 7.10
CA ALA A 77 1.87 18.58 8.19
C ALA A 77 3.31 18.38 7.67
N GLU A 78 3.52 17.50 6.69
CA GLU A 78 4.82 17.31 6.04
C GLU A 78 5.28 18.58 5.29
N GLU A 79 4.37 19.29 4.62
CA GLU A 79 4.66 20.57 3.97
C GLU A 79 5.10 21.64 4.99
N ALA A 80 4.50 21.66 6.18
CA ALA A 80 4.86 22.59 7.25
C ALA A 80 6.21 22.28 7.90
N GLU A 81 6.59 21.00 8.03
CA GLU A 81 7.89 20.61 8.59
C GLU A 81 9.06 20.94 7.64
N GLY A 82 8.84 20.87 6.32
CA GLY A 82 9.86 21.19 5.31
C GLY A 82 10.26 22.66 5.23
N GLU A 83 9.41 23.59 5.68
CA GLU A 83 9.65 25.03 5.61
C GLU A 83 10.51 25.56 6.79
N THR A 84 10.67 24.79 7.87
CA THR A 84 11.36 25.27 9.10
C THR A 84 12.89 25.13 9.08
N ALA A 85 13.48 24.43 8.11
CA ALA A 85 14.91 24.14 8.08
C ALA A 85 15.81 25.23 7.46
N ALA A 86 15.25 26.36 6.98
CA ALA A 86 16.00 27.34 6.18
C ALA A 86 16.45 28.63 6.89
N ASP A 87 16.12 28.89 8.17
CA ASP A 87 16.37 30.22 8.78
C ASP A 87 17.39 30.29 9.93
N GLU A 88 18.19 29.25 10.20
CA GLU A 88 19.34 29.41 11.12
C GLU A 88 20.62 29.82 10.38
N GLY A 89 20.70 31.10 10.01
CA GLY A 89 21.97 31.80 9.77
C GLY A 89 22.33 32.67 10.98
N PRO A 90 23.52 32.52 11.60
CA PRO A 90 23.77 33.00 12.96
C PRO A 90 23.89 34.52 13.02
N SER A 91 23.27 35.08 14.06
CA SER A 91 23.54 36.45 14.50
C SER A 91 25.04 36.62 14.77
N ALA A 92 25.66 37.61 14.14
CA ALA A 92 26.92 38.17 14.61
C ALA A 92 26.71 39.67 14.84
N THR A 93 26.73 39.98 16.13
CA THR A 93 26.75 41.27 16.81
C THR A 93 27.96 42.16 16.49
N ASP A 94 27.75 43.46 16.74
CA ASP A 94 28.67 44.60 16.95
C ASP A 94 29.21 45.35 15.73
#